data_AF-A0A0L1KPV8-F1
#
_entry.id   AF-A0A0L1KPV8-F1
#
_cell.length_a   1.000
_cell.length_b   1.000
_cell.length_c   1.000
_cell.angle_alpha   90.00
_cell.angle_beta   90.00
_cell.angle_gamma   90.00
#
_symmetry.space_group_name_H-M   'P 1'
#
loop_
_entity.id
_entity.type
_entity.pdbx_description
1 polymer ?
#
loop_
_entity_poly.entity_id
_entity_poly.type
_entity_poly.pdbx_seq_one_letter_code
_entity_poly.pdbx_strand_id
1 'polypeptide(L)'
;MNMTDAERQSEVSRDTQRARKRCVIVGTRSMSKRARHFLSDLHCLIPCSTLSKKLSTDKSLTEAMKWTTEAQGGGSSMMLHTTDGGTLMWVTGGSSGPSASFVLKSLTTASELNTVRDDIGHSNNVLHFDKEFTEVPHLRVIKALLTGIFGPQKRSAFKRSVDHVCSFFYYDGNVWLRNYTVNVEGDDVELVEFGPRCALCPLAIIDGSFEGSCVWYNDQYRTDKDAH
;
A
#
# COMPACT_ATOMS: atom_id res chain seq x y z
N MET A 1 6.30 26.47 31.87
CA MET A 1 7.70 26.30 31.41
C MET A 1 7.69 26.46 29.91
N ASN A 2 8.36 27.49 29.39
CA ASN A 2 8.47 27.71 27.95
C ASN A 2 9.61 26.85 27.40
N MET A 3 9.33 26.06 26.35
CA MET A 3 10.34 25.26 25.66
C MET A 3 11.46 26.14 25.12
N THR A 4 12.68 25.67 25.32
CA THR A 4 13.92 26.28 24.82
C THR A 4 14.01 26.18 23.29
N ASP A 5 14.80 27.05 22.66
CA ASP A 5 14.98 27.05 21.20
C ASP A 5 15.62 25.75 20.68
N ALA A 6 16.44 25.08 21.50
CA ALA A 6 16.98 23.76 21.20
C ALA A 6 15.90 22.67 21.18
N GLU A 7 14.94 22.72 22.12
CA GLU A 7 13.80 21.81 22.15
C GLU A 7 12.88 22.06 20.95
N ARG A 8 12.61 23.32 20.59
CA ARG A 8 11.85 23.68 19.38
C ARG A 8 12.53 23.21 18.09
N GLN A 9 13.85 23.40 17.95
CA GLN A 9 14.58 22.93 16.78
C GLN A 9 14.61 21.40 16.69
N SER A 10 14.72 20.70 17.83
CA SER A 10 14.64 19.24 17.89
C SER A 10 13.25 18.69 17.59
N GLU A 11 12.20 19.45 17.89
CA GLU A 11 10.82 19.07 17.64
C GLU A 11 10.44 19.34 16.18
N VAL A 12 10.87 20.48 15.62
CA VAL A 12 10.76 20.76 14.18
C VAL A 12 11.55 19.76 13.35
N SER A 13 12.75 19.34 13.75
CA SER A 13 13.50 18.31 13.03
C SER A 13 12.82 16.94 13.11
N ARG A 14 12.29 16.57 14.28
CA ARG A 14 11.48 15.36 14.49
C ARG A 14 10.17 15.40 13.71
N ASP A 15 9.50 16.53 13.60
CA ASP A 15 8.30 16.71 12.77
C ASP A 15 8.62 16.72 11.28
N THR A 16 9.77 17.26 10.87
CA THR A 16 10.25 17.19 9.48
C THR A 16 10.65 15.76 9.10
N GLN A 17 11.17 14.99 10.06
CA GLN A 17 11.52 13.57 9.91
C GLN A 17 10.29 12.66 10.00
N ARG A 18 9.30 12.99 10.86
CA ARG A 18 7.97 12.35 10.91
C ARG A 18 7.10 12.70 9.70
N ALA A 19 7.29 13.85 9.07
CA ALA A 19 6.64 14.24 7.81
C ALA A 19 7.19 13.47 6.60
N ARG A 20 8.24 12.66 6.78
CA ARG A 20 8.76 11.72 5.77
C ARG A 20 8.17 10.31 5.96
N LYS A 21 6.86 10.16 6.11
CA LYS A 21 6.24 8.82 6.08
C LYS A 21 6.31 8.25 4.66
N ARG A 22 7.46 7.67 4.31
CA ARG A 22 7.70 6.98 3.06
C ARG A 22 7.21 5.54 3.19
N CYS A 23 6.45 5.07 2.22
CA CYS A 23 6.17 3.65 2.10
C CYS A 23 7.36 2.96 1.43
N VAL A 24 7.96 1.97 2.08
CA VAL A 24 8.96 1.13 1.42
C VAL A 24 8.26 -0.02 0.71
N ILE A 25 8.59 -0.23 -0.55
CA ILE A 25 8.05 -1.33 -1.35
C ILE A 25 9.17 -2.32 -1.62
N VAL A 26 8.89 -3.60 -1.37
CA VAL A 26 9.87 -4.68 -1.47
C VAL A 26 9.26 -5.85 -2.22
N GLY A 27 10.05 -6.47 -3.09
CA GLY A 27 9.67 -7.69 -3.79
C GLY A 27 10.64 -8.83 -3.46
N THR A 28 10.18 -10.08 -3.45
CA THR A 28 11.09 -11.23 -3.37
C THR A 28 11.71 -11.58 -4.73
N ARG A 29 12.84 -12.30 -4.71
CA ARG A 29 13.52 -12.74 -5.95
C ARG A 29 12.67 -13.69 -6.79
N SER A 30 11.77 -14.45 -6.17
CA SER A 30 10.86 -15.41 -6.81
C SER A 30 9.66 -14.79 -7.55
N MET A 31 9.57 -13.46 -7.66
CA MET A 31 8.40 -12.80 -8.25
C MET A 31 8.19 -13.09 -9.74
N SER A 32 6.94 -13.40 -10.09
CA SER A 32 6.50 -13.52 -11.48
C SER A 32 6.72 -12.23 -12.28
N LYS A 33 6.76 -12.32 -13.62
CA LYS A 33 6.88 -11.13 -14.49
C LYS A 33 5.74 -10.13 -14.22
N ARG A 34 4.49 -10.62 -14.13
CA ARG A 34 3.32 -9.79 -13.85
C ARG A 34 3.41 -9.09 -12.49
N ALA A 35 3.82 -9.81 -11.44
CA ALA A 35 4.00 -9.21 -10.11
C ALA A 35 5.09 -8.11 -10.11
N ARG A 36 6.14 -8.25 -10.91
CA ARG A 36 7.18 -7.21 -11.05
C ARG A 36 6.66 -5.93 -11.71
N HIS A 37 5.84 -6.06 -12.76
CA HIS A 37 5.19 -4.91 -13.39
C HIS A 37 4.20 -4.25 -12.43
N PHE A 38 3.38 -5.05 -11.72
CA PHE A 38 2.48 -4.53 -10.70
C PHE A 38 3.20 -3.79 -9.57
N LEU A 39 4.33 -4.31 -9.10
CA LEU A 39 5.17 -3.63 -8.11
C LEU A 39 5.69 -2.27 -8.62
N SER A 40 6.07 -2.20 -9.91
CA SER A 40 6.48 -0.95 -10.53
C SER A 40 5.31 0.04 -10.63
N ASP A 41 4.12 -0.46 -11.00
CA ASP A 41 2.91 0.35 -11.05
C ASP A 41 2.53 0.91 -9.68
N LEU A 42 2.62 0.09 -8.62
CA LEU A 42 2.42 0.52 -7.24
C LEU A 42 3.44 1.57 -6.80
N HIS A 43 4.70 1.45 -7.22
CA HIS A 43 5.73 2.44 -6.90
C HIS A 43 5.40 3.82 -7.48
N CYS A 44 4.92 3.87 -8.73
CA CYS A 44 4.45 5.09 -9.37
C CYS A 44 3.21 5.68 -8.66
N LEU A 45 2.25 4.81 -8.31
CA LEU A 45 0.98 5.19 -7.68
C LEU A 45 1.14 5.66 -6.24
N ILE A 46 2.06 5.08 -5.47
CA ILE A 46 2.19 5.37 -4.04
C ILE A 46 3.02 6.66 -3.83
N PRO A 47 2.46 7.67 -3.13
CA PRO A 47 3.14 8.95 -2.95
C PRO A 47 4.42 8.77 -2.14
N CYS A 48 5.53 9.32 -2.63
CA CYS A 48 6.83 9.30 -1.94
C CYS A 48 7.31 7.89 -1.53
N SER A 49 6.91 6.85 -2.26
CA SER A 49 7.37 5.48 -2.00
C SER A 49 8.85 5.30 -2.36
N THR A 50 9.49 4.30 -1.77
CA THR A 50 10.87 3.92 -2.11
C THR A 50 10.89 2.43 -2.46
N LEU A 51 11.40 2.12 -3.65
CA LEU A 51 11.59 0.74 -4.06
C LEU A 51 12.93 0.21 -3.53
N SER A 52 12.88 -0.81 -2.66
CA SER A 52 14.08 -1.44 -2.09
C SER A 52 14.65 -2.54 -2.98
N LYS A 53 15.87 -2.99 -2.65
CA LYS A 53 16.48 -4.17 -3.26
C LYS A 53 15.61 -5.41 -2.96
N LYS A 54 15.51 -6.30 -3.94
CA LYS A 54 14.74 -7.53 -3.80
C LYS A 54 15.31 -8.42 -2.71
N LEU A 55 14.42 -8.93 -1.85
CA LEU A 55 14.79 -9.86 -0.80
C LEU A 55 14.92 -11.28 -1.34
N SER A 56 15.86 -12.01 -0.76
CA SER A 56 16.07 -13.41 -1.04
C SER A 56 15.29 -14.24 -0.03
N THR A 57 14.66 -15.32 -0.49
CA THR A 57 13.75 -16.16 0.31
C THR A 57 14.49 -17.11 1.27
N ASP A 58 15.82 -17.19 1.16
CA ASP A 58 16.71 -17.97 2.04
C ASP A 58 16.90 -17.34 3.42
N LYS A 59 16.60 -16.04 3.57
CA LYS A 59 16.65 -15.32 4.85
C LYS A 59 15.26 -15.28 5.48
N SER A 60 15.20 -15.08 6.80
CA SER A 60 13.96 -14.70 7.49
C SER A 60 13.41 -13.44 6.83
N LEU A 61 12.38 -13.60 5.97
CA LEU A 61 11.78 -12.51 5.22
C LEU A 61 11.24 -11.43 6.18
N THR A 62 10.73 -11.87 7.34
CA THR A 62 10.26 -11.00 8.40
C THR A 62 11.36 -10.10 8.96
N GLU A 63 12.50 -10.67 9.36
CA GLU A 63 13.64 -9.88 9.87
C GLU A 63 14.16 -8.91 8.82
N ALA A 64 14.28 -9.38 7.57
CA ALA A 64 14.72 -8.55 6.46
C ALA A 64 13.76 -7.39 6.17
N MET A 65 12.44 -7.62 6.27
CA MET A 65 11.43 -6.58 6.11
C MET A 65 11.43 -5.57 7.25
N LYS A 66 11.58 -6.02 8.50
CA LYS A 66 11.71 -5.13 9.65
C LYS A 66 12.93 -4.23 9.53
N TRP A 67 14.10 -4.81 9.27
CA TRP A 67 15.33 -4.05 9.05
C TRP A 67 15.18 -3.02 7.93
N THR A 68 14.55 -3.44 6.82
CA THR A 68 14.30 -2.55 5.67
C THR A 68 13.36 -1.40 6.05
N THR A 69 12.33 -1.68 6.85
CA THR A 69 11.36 -0.69 7.34
C THR A 69 12.04 0.33 8.25
N GLU A 70 12.85 -0.14 9.22
CA GLU A 70 13.60 0.71 10.16
C GLU A 70 14.64 1.57 9.46
N ALA A 71 15.41 1.00 8.53
CA ALA A 71 16.42 1.73 7.75
C ALA A 71 15.83 2.89 6.92
N GLN A 72 14.52 2.85 6.63
CA GLN A 72 13.80 3.89 5.89
C GLN A 72 12.97 4.81 6.79
N GLY A 73 13.21 4.77 8.11
CA GLY A 73 12.59 5.66 9.09
C GLY A 73 11.34 5.09 9.79
N GLY A 74 11.08 3.79 9.67
CA GLY A 74 10.03 3.10 10.42
C GLY A 74 8.60 3.39 9.97
N GLY A 75 8.42 3.99 8.78
CA GLY A 75 7.12 4.24 8.17
C GLY A 75 6.43 2.97 7.64
N SER A 76 5.34 3.15 6.92
CA SER A 76 4.60 2.05 6.31
C SER A 76 5.51 1.22 5.38
N SER A 77 5.26 -0.07 5.26
CA SER A 77 6.01 -0.93 4.33
C SER A 77 5.10 -1.96 3.67
N MET A 78 5.48 -2.34 2.45
CA MET A 78 4.76 -3.29 1.62
C MET A 78 5.72 -4.32 1.04
N MET A 79 5.35 -5.60 1.11
CA MET A 79 6.09 -6.70 0.50
C MET A 79 5.21 -7.49 -0.46
N LEU A 80 5.73 -7.77 -1.66
CA LEU A 80 5.18 -8.78 -2.57
C LEU A 80 6.02 -10.05 -2.56
N HIS A 81 5.38 -11.16 -2.26
CA HIS A 81 6.00 -12.49 -2.21
C HIS A 81 5.22 -13.46 -3.08
N THR A 82 5.86 -14.07 -4.07
CA THR A 82 5.23 -15.13 -4.88
C THR A 82 5.52 -16.49 -4.27
N THR A 83 4.45 -17.23 -4.04
CA THR A 83 4.41 -18.62 -3.55
C THR A 83 3.73 -19.50 -4.59
N ASP A 84 3.69 -20.82 -4.36
CA ASP A 84 2.94 -21.77 -5.19
C ASP A 84 1.44 -21.48 -5.20
N GLY A 85 0.90 -20.92 -4.10
CA GLY A 85 -0.51 -20.54 -3.97
C GLY A 85 -0.84 -19.16 -4.54
N GLY A 86 0.10 -18.51 -5.24
CA GLY A 86 -0.08 -17.19 -5.84
C GLY A 86 0.78 -16.09 -5.21
N THR A 87 0.50 -14.84 -5.58
CA THR A 87 1.23 -13.67 -5.06
C THR A 87 0.56 -13.15 -3.80
N LEU A 88 1.30 -13.20 -2.70
CA LEU A 88 0.94 -12.59 -1.42
C LEU A 88 1.42 -11.15 -1.38
N MET A 89 0.57 -10.28 -0.83
CA MET A 89 0.93 -8.92 -0.44
C MET A 89 0.84 -8.79 1.07
N TRP A 90 1.91 -8.31 1.69
CA TRP A 90 1.93 -7.91 3.09
C TRP A 90 2.06 -6.40 3.17
N VAL A 91 1.32 -5.79 4.09
CA VAL A 91 1.43 -4.37 4.41
C VAL A 91 1.54 -4.19 5.92
N THR A 92 2.31 -3.19 6.35
CA THR A 92 2.43 -2.82 7.76
C THR A 92 2.32 -1.31 7.92
N GLY A 93 1.76 -0.87 9.05
CA GLY A 93 1.66 0.55 9.42
C GLY A 93 2.96 1.15 9.94
N GLY A 94 4.00 0.33 10.14
CA GLY A 94 5.29 0.78 10.68
C GLY A 94 6.16 -0.36 11.21
N SER A 95 7.26 -0.02 11.88
CA SER A 95 8.13 -1.01 12.53
C SER A 95 7.44 -1.78 13.65
N SER A 96 6.39 -1.21 14.27
CA SER A 96 5.61 -1.84 15.34
C SER A 96 4.35 -2.58 14.87
N GLY A 97 3.98 -2.50 13.59
CA GLY A 97 2.69 -3.01 13.11
C GLY A 97 1.52 -2.03 13.31
N PRO A 98 0.26 -2.50 13.19
CA PRO A 98 -0.11 -3.87 12.81
C PRO A 98 0.22 -4.19 11.36
N SER A 99 0.13 -5.46 10.98
CA SER A 99 0.29 -5.90 9.58
C SER A 99 -0.94 -6.64 9.09
N ALA A 100 -1.23 -6.51 7.79
CA ALA A 100 -2.25 -7.28 7.10
C ALA A 100 -1.65 -8.01 5.90
N SER A 101 -2.12 -9.23 5.65
CA SER A 101 -1.74 -10.04 4.49
C SER A 101 -2.92 -10.27 3.56
N PHE A 102 -2.63 -10.34 2.27
CA PHE A 102 -3.61 -10.52 1.21
C PHE A 102 -3.09 -11.50 0.17
N VAL A 103 -3.98 -12.28 -0.45
CA VAL A 103 -3.71 -12.91 -1.74
C VAL A 103 -4.15 -11.97 -2.84
N LEU A 104 -3.27 -11.71 -3.80
CA LEU A 104 -3.62 -10.95 -5.00
C LEU A 104 -4.37 -11.85 -5.98
N LYS A 105 -5.61 -11.46 -6.28
CA LYS A 105 -6.47 -12.05 -7.31
C LYS A 105 -6.73 -11.04 -8.41
N SER A 106 -7.11 -11.52 -9.60
CA SER A 106 -7.53 -10.69 -10.73
C SER A 106 -6.57 -9.53 -11.05
N LEU A 107 -5.27 -9.81 -11.01
CA LEU A 107 -4.24 -8.80 -11.21
C LEU A 107 -4.14 -8.41 -12.70
N THR A 108 -4.34 -7.13 -12.98
CA THR A 108 -4.11 -6.52 -14.29
C THR A 108 -3.17 -5.33 -14.13
N THR A 109 -2.04 -5.34 -14.83
CA THR A 109 -1.07 -4.25 -14.78
C THR A 109 -1.58 -3.06 -15.59
N ALA A 110 -1.06 -1.86 -15.32
CA ALA A 110 -1.47 -0.69 -16.08
C ALA A 110 -1.15 -0.82 -17.58
N SER A 111 -0.04 -1.47 -17.92
CA SER A 111 0.34 -1.75 -19.31
C SER A 111 -0.64 -2.68 -20.04
N GLU A 112 -1.35 -3.54 -19.32
CA GLU A 112 -2.33 -4.47 -19.90
C GLU A 112 -3.67 -3.76 -20.20
N LEU A 113 -3.91 -2.55 -19.65
CA LEU A 113 -5.17 -1.83 -19.79
C LEU A 113 -5.26 -0.93 -21.03
N ASN A 114 -4.18 -0.81 -21.81
CA ASN A 114 -4.11 0.02 -23.02
C ASN A 114 -4.58 1.49 -22.85
N THR A 115 -4.65 1.99 -21.62
CA THR A 115 -4.95 3.41 -21.34
C THR A 115 -3.71 4.24 -21.65
N VAL A 116 -3.88 5.33 -22.42
CA VAL A 116 -2.82 6.32 -22.64
C VAL A 116 -2.41 6.88 -21.27
N ARG A 117 -1.14 6.66 -20.91
CA ARG A 117 -0.59 7.14 -19.64
C ARG A 117 -0.05 8.55 -19.80
N ASP A 118 -0.70 9.51 -19.16
CA ASP A 118 0.04 10.65 -18.64
C ASP A 118 0.96 10.17 -17.51
N ASP A 119 2.09 10.83 -17.32
CA ASP A 119 3.11 10.41 -16.36
C ASP A 119 2.57 10.38 -14.92
N ILE A 120 2.26 9.17 -14.40
CA ILE A 120 1.82 8.89 -13.03
C ILE A 120 3.04 8.99 -12.10
N GLY A 121 3.69 10.14 -12.08
CA GLY A 121 4.90 10.37 -11.30
C GLY A 121 4.57 10.77 -9.86
N HIS A 122 4.52 9.82 -8.93
CA HIS A 122 4.40 10.05 -7.47
C HIS A 122 3.36 11.11 -7.07
N SER A 123 2.16 10.90 -7.56
CA SER A 123 1.01 11.76 -7.43
C SER A 123 0.38 11.70 -6.04
N ASN A 124 -0.32 12.78 -5.66
CA ASN A 124 -1.12 12.79 -4.44
C ASN A 124 -2.48 12.16 -4.74
N ASN A 125 -2.78 11.01 -4.13
CA ASN A 125 -4.05 10.34 -4.36
C ASN A 125 -5.14 10.89 -3.44
N VAL A 126 -6.33 11.08 -4.01
CA VAL A 126 -7.57 11.07 -3.22
C VAL A 126 -7.95 9.60 -3.01
N LEU A 127 -8.29 9.24 -1.77
CA LEU A 127 -8.70 7.89 -1.45
C LEU A 127 -10.22 7.79 -1.37
N HIS A 128 -10.78 6.83 -2.08
CA HIS A 128 -12.17 6.45 -1.97
C HIS A 128 -12.28 5.07 -1.31
N PHE A 129 -13.15 4.94 -0.32
CA PHE A 129 -13.43 3.69 0.37
C PHE A 129 -14.94 3.50 0.45
N ASP A 130 -15.38 2.27 0.19
CA ASP A 130 -16.76 1.85 0.44
C ASP A 130 -17.17 1.96 1.91
N LYS A 131 -18.49 1.96 2.17
CA LYS A 131 -19.06 2.10 3.52
C LYS A 131 -18.63 0.97 4.46
N GLU A 132 -18.40 -0.23 3.93
CA GLU A 132 -18.03 -1.43 4.68
C GLU A 132 -16.71 -1.25 5.43
N PHE A 133 -15.82 -0.37 4.95
CA PHE A 133 -14.58 0.00 5.65
C PHE A 133 -14.81 0.81 6.93
N THR A 134 -16.05 1.25 7.20
CA THR A 134 -16.44 1.88 8.47
C THR A 134 -17.26 0.95 9.36
N GLU A 135 -18.01 0.02 8.77
CA GLU A 135 -18.91 -0.88 9.47
C GLU A 135 -18.15 -2.13 9.98
N VAL A 136 -17.36 -2.77 9.12
CA VAL A 136 -16.72 -4.07 9.40
C VAL A 136 -15.39 -3.86 10.16
N PRO A 137 -15.18 -4.52 11.33
CA PRO A 137 -14.01 -4.27 12.18
C PRO A 137 -12.65 -4.49 11.51
N HIS A 138 -12.44 -5.62 10.83
CA HIS A 138 -11.15 -5.91 10.17
C HIS A 138 -10.89 -4.96 9.00
N LEU A 139 -11.94 -4.54 8.28
CA LEU A 139 -11.82 -3.56 7.20
C LEU A 139 -11.46 -2.16 7.73
N ARG A 140 -11.86 -1.78 8.94
CA ARG A 140 -11.39 -0.52 9.57
C ARG A 140 -9.87 -0.50 9.75
N VAL A 141 -9.28 -1.62 10.16
CA VAL A 141 -7.81 -1.75 10.28
C VAL A 141 -7.15 -1.68 8.91
N ILE A 142 -7.69 -2.42 7.93
CA ILE A 142 -7.20 -2.40 6.54
C ILE A 142 -7.30 -0.98 5.96
N LYS A 143 -8.40 -0.25 6.20
CA LYS A 143 -8.58 1.15 5.81
C LYS A 143 -7.45 2.01 6.34
N ALA A 144 -7.12 1.89 7.63
CA ALA A 144 -6.06 2.67 8.26
C ALA A 144 -4.68 2.37 7.64
N LEU A 145 -4.37 1.09 7.40
CA LEU A 145 -3.12 0.67 6.75
C LEU A 145 -3.01 1.20 5.31
N LEU A 146 -4.05 1.00 4.50
CA LEU A 146 -4.10 1.47 3.12
C LEU A 146 -4.07 3.01 3.04
N THR A 147 -4.73 3.70 3.97
CA THR A 147 -4.65 5.17 4.07
C THR A 147 -3.22 5.64 4.36
N GLY A 148 -2.52 4.94 5.25
CA GLY A 148 -1.11 5.25 5.57
C GLY A 148 -0.14 4.96 4.43
N ILE A 149 -0.54 4.17 3.42
CA ILE A 149 0.28 3.81 2.26
C ILE A 149 -0.08 4.69 1.07
N PHE A 150 -1.33 4.66 0.62
CA PHE A 150 -1.76 5.30 -0.62
C PHE A 150 -2.17 6.77 -0.43
N GLY A 151 -2.42 7.20 0.81
CA GLY A 151 -2.94 8.52 1.11
C GLY A 151 -1.95 9.66 0.85
N PRO A 152 -2.46 10.89 0.74
CA PRO A 152 -1.64 12.05 0.41
C PRO A 152 -0.60 12.30 1.49
N GLN A 153 0.62 12.62 1.07
CA GLN A 153 1.68 13.03 1.98
C GLN A 153 1.67 14.54 2.14
N LYS A 154 2.00 15.03 3.34
CA LYS A 154 2.17 16.47 3.60
C LYS A 154 3.45 16.97 2.91
N ARG A 155 3.42 17.09 1.59
CA ARG A 155 4.53 17.67 0.81
C ARG A 155 4.40 19.20 0.83
N SER A 156 5.54 19.86 1.00
CA SER A 156 5.66 21.33 0.99
C SER A 156 4.99 21.95 -0.25
N ALA A 157 4.05 22.86 0.00
CA ALA A 157 3.49 24.00 -0.75
C ALA A 157 3.21 23.96 -2.28
N PHE A 158 3.80 23.10 -3.10
CA PHE A 158 3.75 23.24 -4.56
C PHE A 158 3.50 21.92 -5.28
N LYS A 159 2.22 21.52 -5.34
CA LYS A 159 1.48 21.03 -6.50
C LYS A 159 0.14 20.53 -5.96
N ARG A 160 -0.85 21.42 -5.99
CA ARG A 160 -2.17 21.26 -5.37
C ARG A 160 -3.19 20.66 -6.35
N SER A 161 -2.73 19.93 -7.38
CA SER A 161 -3.60 19.17 -8.27
C SER A 161 -3.83 17.80 -7.66
N VAL A 162 -5.11 17.41 -7.56
CA VAL A 162 -5.47 16.00 -7.39
C VAL A 162 -5.18 15.36 -8.74
N ASP A 163 -4.19 14.48 -8.76
CA ASP A 163 -3.80 13.84 -10.03
C ASP A 163 -4.59 12.53 -10.22
N HIS A 164 -4.88 11.78 -9.13
CA HIS A 164 -5.63 10.53 -9.22
C HIS A 164 -6.53 10.24 -8.02
N VAL A 165 -7.51 9.38 -8.27
CA VAL A 165 -8.36 8.73 -7.28
C VAL A 165 -7.97 7.26 -7.17
N CYS A 166 -7.55 6.85 -5.98
CA CYS A 166 -7.31 5.45 -5.62
C CYS A 166 -8.53 4.93 -4.85
N SER A 167 -9.27 4.02 -5.47
CA SER A 167 -10.56 3.54 -4.99
C SER A 167 -10.47 2.10 -4.49
N PHE A 168 -10.99 1.89 -3.28
CA PHE A 168 -11.07 0.60 -2.62
C PHE A 168 -12.54 0.21 -2.42
N PHE A 169 -12.99 -0.75 -3.22
CA PHE A 169 -14.34 -1.30 -3.13
C PHE A 169 -14.33 -2.63 -2.37
N TYR A 170 -15.34 -2.90 -1.56
CA TYR A 170 -15.46 -4.21 -0.88
C TYR A 170 -16.59 -5.03 -1.49
N TYR A 171 -16.22 -6.14 -2.11
CA TYR A 171 -17.18 -7.03 -2.76
C TYR A 171 -16.70 -8.48 -2.72
N ASP A 172 -17.63 -9.37 -2.34
CA ASP A 172 -17.40 -10.83 -2.28
C ASP A 172 -16.16 -11.20 -1.45
N GLY A 173 -16.03 -10.60 -0.26
CA GLY A 173 -14.90 -10.85 0.64
C GLY A 173 -13.55 -10.27 0.19
N ASN A 174 -13.51 -9.55 -0.94
CA ASN A 174 -12.28 -8.99 -1.51
C ASN A 174 -12.31 -7.45 -1.50
N VAL A 175 -11.14 -6.85 -1.31
CA VAL A 175 -10.92 -5.41 -1.49
C VAL A 175 -10.41 -5.17 -2.91
N TRP A 176 -11.24 -4.59 -3.76
CA TRP A 176 -10.91 -4.26 -5.14
C TRP A 176 -10.23 -2.90 -5.23
N LEU A 177 -9.02 -2.88 -5.78
CA LEU A 177 -8.26 -1.67 -6.06
C LEU A 177 -8.49 -1.23 -7.51
N ARG A 178 -8.97 0.00 -7.69
CA ARG A 178 -9.11 0.67 -8.98
C ARG A 178 -8.56 2.09 -8.93
N ASN A 179 -7.93 2.52 -10.02
CA ASN A 179 -7.20 3.78 -10.07
C ASN A 179 -7.64 4.60 -11.28
N TYR A 180 -7.98 5.86 -11.02
CA TYR A 180 -8.55 6.78 -12.00
C TYR A 180 -7.76 8.08 -12.03
N THR A 181 -7.47 8.61 -13.21
CA THR A 181 -7.00 9.99 -13.39
C THR A 181 -8.20 10.92 -13.39
N VAL A 182 -8.03 12.10 -12.81
CA VAL A 182 -9.07 13.14 -12.79
C VAL A 182 -8.80 14.11 -13.92
N ASN A 183 -9.67 14.12 -14.93
CA ASN A 183 -9.68 15.11 -16.00
C ASN A 183 -10.71 16.18 -15.67
N VAL A 184 -10.27 17.44 -15.63
CA VAL A 184 -11.15 18.59 -15.34
C VAL A 184 -11.16 19.49 -16.56
N GLU A 185 -12.32 19.60 -17.22
CA GLU A 185 -12.54 20.47 -18.37
C GLU A 185 -13.66 21.46 -18.04
N GLY A 186 -13.29 22.68 -17.65
CA GLY A 186 -14.26 23.66 -17.14
C GLY A 186 -14.86 23.22 -15.81
N ASP A 187 -16.18 23.00 -15.79
CA ASP A 187 -16.92 22.50 -14.62
C ASP A 187 -17.14 20.97 -14.66
N ASP A 188 -16.79 20.32 -15.77
CA ASP A 188 -16.96 18.87 -15.94
C ASP A 188 -15.75 18.11 -15.37
N VAL A 189 -16.06 17.02 -14.65
CA VAL A 189 -15.06 16.11 -14.08
C VAL A 189 -15.26 14.72 -14.66
N GLU A 190 -14.26 14.25 -15.39
CA GLU A 190 -14.21 12.89 -15.94
C GLU A 190 -13.15 12.05 -15.20
N LEU A 191 -13.49 10.78 -14.94
CA LEU A 191 -12.58 9.81 -14.34
C LEU A 191 -12.18 8.76 -15.37
N VAL A 192 -10.89 8.70 -15.70
CA VAL A 192 -10.35 7.74 -16.68
C VAL A 192 -9.53 6.68 -15.97
N GLU A 193 -9.91 5.41 -16.12
CA GLU A 193 -9.22 4.29 -15.45
C GLU A 193 -7.87 3.98 -16.13
N PHE A 194 -6.78 3.99 -15.37
CA PHE A 194 -5.41 3.77 -15.89
C PHE A 194 -4.68 2.56 -15.26
N GLY A 195 -5.20 2.01 -14.17
CA GLY A 195 -4.63 0.86 -13.46
C GLY A 195 -3.49 1.20 -12.49
N PRO A 196 -2.89 0.20 -11.84
CA PRO A 196 -3.19 -1.22 -11.95
C PRO A 196 -4.54 -1.55 -11.32
N ARG A 197 -5.07 -2.75 -11.61
CA ARG A 197 -6.28 -3.32 -10.99
C ARG A 197 -5.93 -4.61 -10.28
N CYS A 198 -6.47 -4.82 -9.10
CA CYS A 198 -6.40 -6.12 -8.44
C CYS A 198 -7.51 -6.28 -7.41
N ALA A 199 -7.79 -7.53 -7.06
CA ALA A 199 -8.56 -7.88 -5.87
C ALA A 199 -7.57 -8.32 -4.78
N LEU A 200 -7.60 -7.63 -3.65
CA LEU A 200 -6.88 -7.99 -2.44
C LEU A 200 -7.81 -8.88 -1.61
N CYS A 201 -7.54 -10.18 -1.58
CA CYS A 201 -8.26 -11.14 -0.75
C CYS A 201 -7.62 -11.15 0.64
N PRO A 202 -8.24 -10.56 1.68
CA PRO A 202 -7.61 -10.50 3.00
C PRO A 202 -7.41 -11.91 3.57
N LEU A 203 -6.25 -12.17 4.16
CA LEU A 203 -5.90 -13.46 4.77
C LEU A 203 -5.87 -13.36 6.28
N ALA A 204 -5.04 -12.46 6.81
CA ALA A 204 -4.85 -12.31 8.24
C ALA A 204 -4.45 -10.88 8.60
N ILE A 205 -4.74 -10.50 9.84
CA ILE A 205 -4.19 -9.32 10.50
C ILE A 205 -3.43 -9.80 11.72
N ILE A 206 -2.21 -9.30 11.88
CA ILE A 206 -1.34 -9.56 13.02
C ILE A 206 -1.02 -8.25 13.74
N ASP A 207 -0.77 -8.33 15.04
CA ASP A 207 -0.54 -7.16 15.90
C ASP A 207 0.82 -6.48 15.67
N GLY A 208 1.83 -7.22 15.23
CA GLY A 208 3.18 -6.72 14.96
C GLY A 208 3.50 -6.41 13.49
N SER A 209 4.78 -6.15 13.22
CA SER A 209 5.30 -5.87 11.88
C SER A 209 5.87 -7.14 11.24
N PHE A 210 5.11 -7.75 10.33
CA PHE A 210 5.41 -9.02 9.66
C PHE A 210 5.61 -10.25 10.60
N GLU A 211 5.35 -10.09 11.88
CA GLU A 211 5.26 -11.13 12.92
C GLU A 211 4.28 -10.70 14.01
N GLY A 212 4.04 -11.59 14.96
CA GLY A 212 3.20 -11.35 16.12
C GLY A 212 2.00 -12.28 16.15
N SER A 213 1.05 -11.98 17.02
CA SER A 213 -0.15 -12.78 17.20
C SER A 213 -1.18 -12.46 16.11
N CYS A 214 -1.80 -13.49 15.57
CA CYS A 214 -2.94 -13.33 14.67
C CYS A 214 -4.14 -12.81 15.47
N VAL A 215 -4.58 -11.59 15.15
CA VAL A 215 -5.74 -10.94 15.79
C VAL A 215 -7.01 -11.08 14.96
N TRP A 216 -6.87 -11.40 13.68
CA TRP A 216 -7.99 -11.72 12.79
C TRP A 216 -7.50 -12.61 11.64
N TYR A 217 -8.32 -13.59 11.26
CA TYR A 217 -8.07 -14.50 10.14
C TYR A 217 -9.34 -14.63 9.30
N ASN A 218 -9.19 -14.72 7.98
CA ASN A 218 -10.30 -14.92 7.05
C ASN A 218 -10.67 -16.41 6.97
N ASP A 219 -11.71 -16.81 7.71
CA ASP A 219 -12.25 -18.17 7.73
C ASP A 219 -12.90 -18.61 6.41
N GLN A 220 -13.31 -17.64 5.58
CA GLN A 220 -13.89 -17.87 4.25
C GLN A 220 -12.83 -18.03 3.17
N TYR A 221 -11.56 -17.75 3.47
CA TYR A 221 -10.49 -18.02 2.52
C TYR A 221 -10.39 -19.53 2.27
N ARG A 222 -10.42 -19.89 1.00
CA ARG A 222 -10.19 -21.25 0.49
C ARG A 222 -9.06 -21.17 -0.53
N THR A 223 -8.09 -22.05 -0.41
CA THR A 223 -7.08 -22.23 -1.46
C THR A 223 -7.67 -23.12 -2.56
N ASP A 224 -7.16 -23.01 -3.78
CA ASP A 224 -7.57 -23.92 -4.87
C ASP A 224 -7.30 -25.40 -4.54
N LYS A 225 -6.43 -25.68 -3.56
CA LYS A 225 -6.17 -27.03 -3.05
C LYS A 225 -7.30 -27.58 -2.16
N ASP A 226 -8.13 -26.71 -1.59
CA ASP A 226 -9.24 -27.09 -0.71
C ASP A 226 -10.54 -27.35 -1.50
N ALA A 227 -10.51 -27.18 -2.83
CA ALA A 227 -11.66 -27.34 -3.71
C ALA A 227 -11.77 -28.76 -4.32
N HIS A 228 -10.93 -29.71 -3.92
CA HIS A 228 -10.90 -31.12 -4.35
C HIS A 228 -10.85 -32.03 -3.12
#